data_AF-A0A0S7EYD6-F1
#
_entry.id   AF-A0A0S7EYD6-F1
#
_cell.length_a   1.000
_cell.length_b   1.000
_cell.length_c   1.000
_cell.angle_alpha   90.00
_cell.angle_beta   90.00
_cell.angle_gamma   90.00
#
_symmetry.space_group_name_H-M   'P 1'
#
loop_
_entity.id
_entity.type
_entity.pdbx_description
1 polymer ?
#
loop_
_entity_poly.entity_id
_entity_poly.type
_entity_poly.pdbx_seq_one_letter_code
_entity_poly.pdbx_strand_id
1 'polypeptide(L)'
;EGGGRTREEKVRSVLEDILERLPEQFDMAELLGKAEDRTPYQVVALQECERMNVLTNEIRLSLSALNLGLKGELTMTSEMEDLQNAIFLDAVPDSWTRRAYPSMSGLALWFNDLLARIKELEAWSAA
;
A
#
# COMPACT_ATOMS: atom_id res chain seq x y z
N GLU A 1 31.05 -20.50 3.07
CA GLU A 1 30.47 -19.45 3.93
C GLU A 1 29.15 -19.01 3.29
N GLY A 2 28.03 -19.45 3.86
CA GLY A 2 26.70 -19.22 3.31
C GLY A 2 26.15 -17.88 3.77
N GLY A 3 26.49 -16.81 3.06
CA GLY A 3 25.87 -15.50 3.23
C GLY A 3 24.44 -15.51 2.69
N GLY A 4 23.53 -16.18 3.39
CA GLY A 4 22.11 -15.99 3.18
C GLY A 4 21.74 -14.57 3.60
N ARG A 5 20.95 -13.86 2.78
CA ARG A 5 20.45 -12.53 3.12
C ARG A 5 19.84 -12.57 4.52
N THR A 6 20.21 -11.62 5.37
CA THR A 6 19.63 -11.54 6.71
C THR A 6 18.12 -11.25 6.60
N ARG A 7 17.38 -11.58 7.66
CA ARG A 7 15.94 -11.29 7.74
C ARG A 7 15.65 -9.82 7.42
N GLU A 8 16.45 -8.93 7.98
CA GLU A 8 16.34 -7.48 7.78
C GLU A 8 16.61 -7.08 6.33
N GLU A 9 17.62 -7.66 5.68
CA GLU A 9 17.91 -7.40 4.26
C GLU A 9 16.76 -7.82 3.35
N LYS A 10 16.13 -8.97 3.63
CA LYS A 10 14.94 -9.41 2.87
C LYS A 10 13.79 -8.43 3.05
N VAL A 11 13.49 -8.02 4.29
CA VAL A 11 12.41 -7.07 4.57
C VAL A 11 12.69 -5.71 3.94
N ARG A 12 13.93 -5.22 4.04
CA ARG A 12 14.36 -3.96 3.42
C ARG A 12 14.19 -3.99 1.90
N SER A 13 14.59 -5.07 1.25
CA SER A 13 14.40 -5.21 -0.20
C SER A 13 12.93 -5.16 -0.61
N VAL A 14 12.03 -5.77 0.17
CA VAL A 14 10.59 -5.77 -0.15
C VAL A 14 9.94 -4.42 0.16
N LEU A 15 10.26 -3.79 1.29
CA LEU A 15 9.69 -2.47 1.61
C LEU A 15 10.15 -1.40 0.61
N GLU A 16 11.41 -1.47 0.13
CA GLU A 16 11.94 -0.54 -0.87
C GLU A 16 11.21 -0.71 -2.21
N ASP A 17 11.02 -1.95 -2.68
CA ASP A 17 10.24 -2.25 -3.90
C ASP A 17 8.79 -1.73 -3.80
N ILE A 18 8.14 -1.96 -2.65
CA ILE A 18 6.77 -1.48 -2.43
C ILE A 18 6.74 0.06 -2.46
N LEU A 19 7.64 0.73 -1.71
CA LEU A 19 7.66 2.19 -1.64
C LEU A 19 7.97 2.86 -2.99
N GLU A 20 8.85 2.25 -3.80
CA GLU A 20 9.19 2.73 -5.15
C GLU A 20 8.01 2.62 -6.11
N ARG A 21 7.23 1.53 -6.00
CA ARG A 21 6.12 1.24 -6.92
C ARG A 21 4.77 1.79 -6.46
N LEU A 22 4.67 2.27 -5.22
CA LEU A 22 3.43 2.77 -4.64
C LEU A 22 3.03 4.11 -5.29
N PRO A 23 1.89 4.16 -6.00
CA PRO A 23 1.48 5.35 -6.75
C PRO A 23 1.14 6.53 -5.83
N GLU A 24 1.05 7.72 -6.44
CA GLU A 24 0.56 8.91 -5.77
C GLU A 24 -0.95 8.81 -5.46
N GLN A 25 -1.41 9.65 -4.55
CA GLN A 25 -2.82 9.69 -4.20
C GLN A 25 -3.63 10.35 -5.31
N PHE A 26 -4.86 9.87 -5.51
CA PHE A 26 -5.84 10.53 -6.36
C PHE A 26 -6.13 11.94 -5.84
N ASP A 27 -6.12 12.93 -6.73
CA ASP A 27 -6.61 14.27 -6.41
C ASP A 27 -8.15 14.27 -6.39
N MET A 28 -8.70 13.99 -5.20
CA MET A 28 -10.15 13.92 -5.04
C MET A 28 -10.85 15.24 -5.34
N ALA A 29 -10.19 16.39 -5.16
CA ALA A 29 -10.81 17.68 -5.47
C ALA A 29 -10.97 17.84 -6.99
N GLU A 30 -9.94 17.47 -7.76
CA GLU A 30 -10.02 17.43 -9.22
C GLU A 30 -11.09 16.43 -9.70
N LEU A 31 -11.09 15.21 -9.16
CA LEU A 31 -12.05 14.17 -9.56
C LEU A 31 -13.49 14.54 -9.25
N LEU A 32 -13.75 15.12 -8.07
CA LEU A 32 -15.08 15.59 -7.68
C LEU A 32 -15.56 16.78 -8.51
N GLY A 33 -14.64 17.61 -9.01
CA GLY A 33 -14.93 18.74 -9.89
C GLY A 33 -15.31 18.33 -11.32
N LYS A 34 -14.72 17.26 -11.85
CA LYS A 34 -15.06 16.72 -13.18
C LYS A 34 -16.40 15.98 -13.22
N ALA A 35 -16.89 15.50 -12.08
CA ALA A 35 -18.12 14.73 -11.98
C ALA A 35 -19.36 15.64 -11.82
N GLU A 36 -19.76 16.34 -12.89
CA GLU A 36 -20.95 17.24 -12.91
C GLU A 36 -22.27 16.48 -12.74
N ASP A 37 -22.46 15.35 -13.42
CA ASP A 37 -23.66 14.48 -13.31
C ASP A 37 -23.29 13.13 -12.72
N ARG A 38 -23.27 13.03 -11.38
CA ARG A 38 -22.83 11.84 -10.63
C ARG A 38 -23.80 10.67 -10.78
N THR A 39 -23.56 9.83 -11.77
CA THR A 39 -24.22 8.52 -11.87
C THR A 39 -23.81 7.63 -10.68
N PRO A 40 -24.64 6.64 -10.28
CA PRO A 40 -24.28 5.72 -9.20
C PRO A 40 -22.92 5.04 -9.40
N TYR A 41 -22.55 4.72 -10.64
CA TYR A 41 -21.26 4.12 -10.97
C TYR A 41 -20.08 5.06 -10.70
N GLN A 42 -20.21 6.35 -11.02
CA GLN A 42 -19.17 7.34 -10.76
C GLN A 42 -18.99 7.58 -9.25
N VAL A 43 -20.09 7.57 -8.48
CA VAL A 43 -20.01 7.70 -7.01
C VAL A 43 -19.21 6.55 -6.41
N VAL A 44 -19.47 5.31 -6.86
CA VAL A 44 -18.72 4.13 -6.38
C VAL A 44 -17.24 4.21 -6.77
N ALA A 45 -16.93 4.62 -8.01
CA ALA A 45 -15.54 4.80 -8.44
C ALA A 45 -14.80 5.86 -7.60
N LEU A 46 -15.45 7.00 -7.31
CA LEU A 46 -14.88 8.05 -6.46
C LEU A 46 -14.62 7.55 -5.03
N GLN A 47 -15.57 6.82 -4.44
CA GLN A 47 -15.39 6.22 -3.11
C GLN A 47 -14.26 5.20 -3.10
N GLU A 48 -14.11 4.44 -4.18
CA GLU A 48 -13.00 3.50 -4.31
C GLU A 48 -11.66 4.23 -4.41
N CYS A 49 -11.58 5.35 -5.15
CA CYS A 49 -10.38 6.21 -5.15
C CYS A 49 -10.03 6.72 -3.74
N GLU A 50 -11.02 7.19 -2.96
CA GLU A 50 -10.81 7.61 -1.57
C GLU A 50 -10.28 6.45 -0.72
N ARG A 51 -10.85 5.25 -0.87
CA ARG A 51 -10.40 4.06 -0.16
C ARG A 51 -8.97 3.67 -0.53
N MET A 52 -8.61 3.76 -1.82
CA MET A 52 -7.23 3.53 -2.28
C MET A 52 -6.27 4.55 -1.69
N ASN A 53 -6.66 5.83 -1.58
CA ASN A 53 -5.84 6.86 -0.93
C ASN A 53 -5.57 6.54 0.55
N VAL A 54 -6.59 6.16 1.30
CA VAL A 54 -6.42 5.77 2.72
C VAL A 54 -5.48 4.58 2.86
N LEU A 55 -5.65 3.55 2.01
CA LEU A 55 -4.82 2.35 2.04
C LEU A 55 -3.37 2.66 1.65
N THR A 56 -3.14 3.34 0.53
CA THR A 56 -1.79 3.66 0.04
C THR A 56 -1.07 4.60 1.00
N ASN A 57 -1.77 5.55 1.63
CA ASN A 57 -1.18 6.40 2.66
C ASN A 57 -0.77 5.60 3.90
N GLU A 58 -1.60 4.66 4.38
CA GLU A 58 -1.22 3.76 5.49
C GLU A 58 0.02 2.92 5.15
N ILE A 59 0.08 2.34 3.94
CA ILE A 59 1.25 1.59 3.47
C ILE A 59 2.49 2.48 3.48
N ARG A 60 2.40 3.69 2.91
CA ARG A 60 3.54 4.62 2.80
C ARG A 60 4.06 5.03 4.18
N LEU A 61 3.17 5.41 5.09
CA LEU A 61 3.55 5.85 6.44
C LEU A 61 4.17 4.71 7.25
N SER A 62 3.51 3.54 7.26
CA SER A 62 3.98 2.39 8.03
C SER A 62 5.32 1.85 7.52
N LEU A 63 5.53 1.76 6.20
CA LEU A 63 6.81 1.33 5.63
C LEU A 63 7.93 2.37 5.80
N SER A 64 7.62 3.66 5.71
CA SER A 64 8.61 4.72 5.96
C SER A 64 9.07 4.71 7.41
N ALA A 65 8.14 4.53 8.35
CA ALA A 65 8.46 4.42 9.77
C ALA A 65 9.32 3.17 10.06
N LEU A 66 8.94 2.01 9.49
CA LEU A 66 9.75 0.80 9.59
C LEU A 66 11.15 0.99 8.99
N ASN A 67 11.27 1.65 7.84
CA ASN A 67 12.58 1.90 7.22
C ASN A 67 13.50 2.72 8.14
N LEU A 68 12.97 3.77 8.78
CA LEU A 68 13.71 4.55 9.77
C LEU A 68 14.06 3.71 11.02
N GLY A 69 13.14 2.85 11.48
CA GLY A 69 13.39 1.90 12.55
C GLY A 69 14.55 0.94 12.23
N LEU A 70 14.59 0.39 11.01
CA LEU A 70 15.66 -0.50 10.53
C LEU A 70 17.01 0.21 10.32
N LYS A 71 17.02 1.54 10.22
CA LYS A 71 18.25 2.35 10.19
C LYS A 71 18.71 2.78 11.59
N GLY A 72 17.91 2.50 12.62
CA GLY A 72 18.15 2.97 13.98
C GLY A 72 17.86 4.45 14.19
N GLU A 73 17.15 5.09 13.26
CA GLU A 73 16.75 6.51 13.34
C GLU A 73 15.46 6.70 14.16
N LEU A 74 14.62 5.66 14.22
CA LEU A 74 13.47 5.57 15.12
C LEU A 74 13.60 4.35 16.04
N THR A 75 13.07 4.47 17.26
CA THR A 75 12.90 3.31 18.14
C THR A 75 11.87 2.37 17.54
N MET A 76 12.24 1.09 17.40
CA MET A 76 11.34 0.04 16.92
C MET A 76 10.12 -0.10 17.84
N THR A 77 8.92 -0.07 17.29
CA THR A 77 7.66 -0.29 18.03
C THR A 77 7.10 -1.68 17.73
N SER A 78 6.15 -2.15 18.54
CA SER A 78 5.47 -3.43 18.30
C SER A 78 4.79 -3.47 16.93
N GLU A 79 4.19 -2.38 16.48
CA GLU A 79 3.56 -2.31 15.16
C GLU A 79 4.57 -2.44 14.02
N MET A 80 5.79 -1.89 14.20
CA MET A 80 6.87 -2.06 13.23
C MET A 80 7.40 -3.48 13.22
N GLU A 81 7.52 -4.13 14.39
CA GLU A 81 7.92 -5.54 14.49
C GLU A 81 6.90 -6.46 13.82
N ASP A 82 5.60 -6.22 14.06
CA ASP A 82 4.51 -6.96 13.41
C ASP A 82 4.53 -6.77 11.89
N LEU A 83 4.74 -5.54 11.43
CA LEU A 83 4.89 -5.23 10.01
C LEU A 83 6.10 -5.93 9.40
N GLN A 84 7.27 -5.88 10.06
CA GLN A 84 8.47 -6.60 9.64
C GLN A 84 8.24 -8.10 9.56
N ASN A 85 7.54 -8.67 10.57
CA ASN A 85 7.19 -10.08 10.62
C ASN A 85 6.30 -10.48 9.45
N ALA A 86 5.24 -9.72 9.17
CA ALA A 86 4.32 -9.96 8.06
C ALA A 86 5.04 -9.92 6.70
N ILE A 87 5.84 -8.87 6.45
CA ILE A 87 6.63 -8.74 5.21
C ILE A 87 7.59 -9.92 5.03
N PHE A 88 8.27 -10.32 6.10
CA PHE A 88 9.21 -11.45 6.04
C PHE A 88 8.52 -12.77 5.65
N LEU A 89 7.30 -12.97 6.14
CA LEU A 89 6.46 -14.14 5.93
C LEU A 89 5.63 -14.09 4.62
N ASP A 90 5.79 -13.06 3.79
CA ASP A 90 4.96 -12.83 2.60
C ASP A 90 3.46 -12.73 2.93
N ALA A 91 3.13 -12.16 4.09
CA ALA A 91 1.75 -11.93 4.53
C ALA A 91 1.39 -10.44 4.43
N VAL A 92 0.13 -10.15 4.09
CA VAL A 92 -0.39 -8.78 4.13
C VAL A 92 -0.59 -8.37 5.59
N PRO A 93 0.02 -7.26 6.06
CA PRO A 93 -0.13 -6.77 7.43
C PRO A 93 -1.59 -6.46 7.81
N ASP A 94 -1.95 -6.74 9.07
CA ASP A 94 -3.31 -6.52 9.59
C ASP A 94 -3.76 -5.05 9.58
N SER A 95 -2.81 -4.10 9.66
CA SER A 95 -3.10 -2.68 9.49
C SER A 95 -3.61 -2.36 8.08
N TRP A 96 -3.11 -3.08 7.06
CA TRP A 96 -3.47 -2.88 5.67
C TRP A 96 -4.76 -3.63 5.33
N THR A 97 -4.91 -4.88 5.77
CA THR A 97 -6.10 -5.71 5.49
C THR A 97 -7.39 -5.05 5.99
N ARG A 98 -7.36 -4.38 7.16
CA ARG A 98 -8.50 -3.64 7.72
C ARG A 98 -9.03 -2.50 6.82
N ARG A 99 -8.19 -1.98 5.92
CA ARG A 99 -8.53 -0.91 4.96
C ARG A 99 -8.71 -1.45 3.54
N ALA A 100 -8.23 -2.66 3.30
CA ALA A 100 -8.25 -3.32 2.02
C ALA A 100 -9.52 -4.15 1.81
N TYR A 101 -9.60 -4.71 0.60
CA TYR A 101 -10.58 -5.72 0.25
C TYR A 101 -10.12 -7.09 0.78
N PRO A 102 -11.05 -8.02 1.08
CA PRO A 102 -10.68 -9.37 1.51
C PRO A 102 -9.81 -10.09 0.48
N SER A 103 -8.73 -10.74 0.94
CA SER A 103 -7.85 -11.55 0.09
C SER A 103 -7.16 -12.64 0.91
N MET A 104 -6.85 -13.76 0.26
CA MET A 104 -6.02 -14.84 0.81
C MET A 104 -4.63 -14.90 0.14
N SER A 105 -4.30 -13.88 -0.65
CA SER A 105 -3.03 -13.83 -1.40
C SER A 105 -1.86 -13.45 -0.49
N GLY A 106 -0.67 -13.96 -0.83
CA GLY A 106 0.58 -13.46 -0.26
C GLY A 106 0.84 -12.01 -0.64
N LEU A 107 1.70 -11.33 0.12
CA LEU A 107 1.97 -9.90 0.00
C LEU A 107 2.35 -9.49 -1.42
N ALA A 108 3.23 -10.24 -2.09
CA ALA A 108 3.68 -9.89 -3.44
C ALA A 108 2.52 -9.92 -4.47
N LEU A 109 1.67 -10.94 -4.42
CA LEU A 109 0.51 -11.06 -5.31
C LEU A 109 -0.56 -10.03 -4.97
N TRP A 110 -0.83 -9.84 -3.68
CA TRP A 110 -1.78 -8.83 -3.22
C TRP A 110 -1.38 -7.42 -3.63
N PHE A 111 -0.10 -7.07 -3.52
CA PHE A 111 0.38 -5.75 -3.91
C PHE A 111 0.28 -5.52 -5.43
N ASN A 112 0.57 -6.53 -6.25
CA ASN A 112 0.37 -6.43 -7.70
C ASN A 112 -1.11 -6.23 -8.07
N ASP A 113 -2.03 -6.90 -7.39
CA ASP A 113 -3.47 -6.69 -7.55
C ASP A 113 -3.89 -5.28 -7.14
N LEU A 114 -3.37 -4.76 -6.02
CA LEU A 114 -3.61 -3.38 -5.60
C LEU A 114 -3.17 -2.37 -6.69
N LEU A 115 -1.97 -2.54 -7.25
CA LEU A 115 -1.47 -1.67 -8.32
C LEU A 115 -2.34 -1.76 -9.58
N ALA A 116 -2.82 -2.95 -9.94
CA ALA A 116 -3.71 -3.12 -11.08
C ALA A 116 -5.05 -2.37 -10.88
N ARG A 117 -5.63 -2.47 -9.69
CA ARG A 117 -6.87 -1.74 -9.33
C ARG A 117 -6.69 -0.23 -9.39
N ILE A 118 -5.59 0.28 -8.83
CA ILE A 118 -5.29 1.71 -8.87
C ILE A 118 -5.15 2.18 -10.32
N LYS A 119 -4.44 1.42 -11.16
CA LYS A 119 -4.29 1.73 -12.59
C LYS A 119 -5.62 1.74 -13.34
N GLU A 120 -6.54 0.85 -13.02
CA GLU A 120 -7.89 0.85 -13.61
C GLU A 120 -8.67 2.12 -13.22
N LEU A 121 -8.56 2.57 -11.97
CA LEU A 121 -9.18 3.81 -11.50
C LEU A 121 -8.52 5.06 -12.12
N GLU A 122 -7.20 5.06 -12.30
CA GLU A 122 -6.47 6.11 -13.02
C GLU A 122 -6.89 6.19 -14.49
N ALA A 123 -7.05 5.05 -15.16
CA ALA A 123 -7.54 5.01 -16.53
C ALA A 123 -8.98 5.52 -16.64
N TRP A 124 -9.82 5.18 -15.64
CA TRP A 124 -11.19 5.68 -15.56
C TRP A 124 -11.24 7.20 -15.30
N SER A 125 -10.37 7.75 -14.45
CA SER A 125 -10.38 9.17 -14.10
C SER A 125 -9.84 10.10 -15.18
N ALA A 126 -9.06 9.56 -16.11
CA ALA A 126 -8.54 10.28 -17.27
C ALA A 126 -9.50 10.29 -18.47
N ALA A 127 -10.57 9.48 -18.44
CA ALA A 127 -11.58 9.37 -19.49
C ALA A 127 -12.68 10.42 -19.34
#